data_AF-A0A842PHR1-F1
#
_entry.id   AF-A0A842PHR1-F1
#
_cell.length_a   1.000
_cell.length_b   1.000
_cell.length_c   1.000
_cell.angle_alpha   90.00
_cell.angle_beta   90.00
_cell.angle_gamma   90.00
#
_symmetry.space_group_name_H-M   'P 1'
#
loop_
_entity.id
_entity.type
_entity.pdbx_description
1 polymer ?
#
loop_
_entity_poly.entity_id
_entity_poly.type
_entity_poly.pdbx_seq_one_letter_code
_entity_poly.pdbx_strand_id
1 'polypeptide(L)'
;MNACGVSVNAVLTDSSFEEIKRAPDATLNILLGGNGVKTAQIMEKEFATPYIILDYPYGLNQSVEFLEKICKELGKKTSDKFIEEEKSKRCYTKFIYICRVFPAPQLQL
;
A
#
# COMPACT_ATOMS: atom_id res chain seq x y z
N MET A 1 0.23 -5.16 2.78
CA MET A 1 -1.15 -5.56 3.09
C MET A 1 -1.17 -6.81 3.96
N ASN A 2 -0.68 -7.97 3.47
CA ASN A 2 -0.67 -9.22 4.27
C ASN A 2 0.10 -9.11 5.59
N ALA A 3 1.17 -8.32 5.66
CA ALA A 3 1.94 -8.06 6.88
C ALA A 3 1.12 -7.39 8.01
N CYS A 4 -0.02 -6.77 7.68
CA CYS A 4 -0.97 -6.19 8.63
C CYS A 4 -2.22 -7.04 8.80
N GLY A 5 -2.19 -8.29 8.33
CA GLY A 5 -3.35 -9.20 8.34
C GLY A 5 -4.48 -8.74 7.43
N VAL A 6 -4.22 -7.89 6.43
CA VAL A 6 -5.21 -7.42 5.44
C VAL A 6 -5.05 -8.22 4.16
N SER A 7 -6.10 -8.91 3.74
CA SER A 7 -6.19 -9.61 2.46
C SER A 7 -6.79 -8.69 1.39
N VAL A 8 -6.23 -8.71 0.19
CA VAL A 8 -6.82 -8.04 -0.97
C VAL A 8 -7.79 -9.00 -1.64
N ASN A 9 -9.05 -8.59 -1.78
CA ASN A 9 -10.10 -9.41 -2.37
C ASN A 9 -10.09 -9.33 -3.91
N ALA A 10 -10.02 -8.12 -4.45
CA ALA A 10 -9.91 -7.85 -5.88
C ALA A 10 -9.27 -6.48 -6.14
N VAL A 11 -8.67 -6.34 -7.31
CA VAL A 11 -8.18 -5.08 -7.88
C VAL A 11 -8.84 -4.93 -9.26
N LEU A 12 -9.76 -3.95 -9.41
CA LEU A 12 -10.63 -3.87 -10.59
C LEU A 12 -9.89 -3.78 -11.94
N THR A 13 -8.64 -3.32 -11.95
CA THR A 13 -7.81 -3.20 -13.15
C THR A 13 -6.80 -4.34 -13.33
N ASP A 14 -6.65 -5.22 -12.34
CA ASP A 14 -5.60 -6.25 -12.28
C ASP A 14 -6.11 -7.51 -11.55
N SER A 15 -7.31 -7.95 -11.91
CA SER A 15 -7.91 -9.15 -11.35
C SER A 15 -8.67 -9.93 -12.41
N SER A 16 -8.74 -11.23 -12.22
CA SER A 16 -9.54 -12.11 -13.06
C SER A 16 -11.03 -11.79 -12.93
N PHE A 17 -11.82 -12.22 -13.93
CA PHE A 17 -13.26 -12.04 -13.90
C PHE A 17 -13.91 -12.68 -12.65
N GLU A 18 -13.42 -13.84 -12.21
CA GLU A 18 -13.92 -14.52 -11.01
C GLU A 18 -13.58 -13.77 -9.71
N GLU A 19 -12.41 -13.11 -9.64
CA GLU A 19 -12.08 -12.23 -8.51
C GLU A 19 -12.94 -10.98 -8.49
N ILE A 20 -13.22 -10.38 -9.65
CA ILE A 20 -14.10 -9.21 -9.76
C ILE A 20 -15.52 -9.54 -9.30
N LYS A 21 -16.05 -10.73 -9.61
CA LYS A 21 -17.36 -11.18 -9.10
C LYS A 21 -17.43 -11.20 -7.57
N ARG A 22 -16.32 -11.52 -6.91
CA ARG A 22 -16.22 -11.54 -5.45
C ARG A 22 -15.93 -10.16 -4.87
N ALA A 23 -15.63 -9.13 -5.66
CA ALA A 23 -15.30 -7.79 -5.17
C ALA A 23 -16.31 -7.22 -4.15
N PRO A 24 -17.64 -7.43 -4.29
CA PRO A 24 -18.64 -7.02 -3.30
C PRO A 24 -18.45 -7.61 -1.89
N ASP A 25 -17.79 -8.76 -1.76
CA ASP A 25 -17.56 -9.44 -0.47
C ASP A 25 -16.48 -8.74 0.38
N ALA A 26 -15.84 -7.69 -0.14
CA ALA A 26 -14.85 -6.92 0.60
C ALA A 26 -15.48 -6.14 1.75
N THR A 27 -14.75 -6.02 2.86
CA THR A 27 -15.17 -5.17 4.00
C THR A 27 -14.99 -3.67 3.73
N LEU A 28 -14.11 -3.31 2.80
CA LEU A 28 -13.76 -1.92 2.48
C LEU A 28 -13.18 -1.83 1.06
N ASN A 29 -13.67 -0.87 0.29
CA ASN A 29 -13.08 -0.48 -1.00
C ASN A 29 -12.10 0.68 -0.83
N ILE A 30 -10.96 0.63 -1.53
CA ILE A 30 -9.92 1.66 -1.47
C ILE A 30 -9.74 2.24 -2.87
N LEU A 31 -9.90 3.55 -3.00
CA LEU A 31 -9.73 4.28 -4.26
C LEU A 31 -8.45 5.08 -4.22
N LEU A 32 -7.63 4.95 -5.26
CA LEU A 32 -6.42 5.75 -5.41
C LEU A 32 -6.71 6.98 -6.27
N GLY A 33 -6.49 8.18 -5.73
CA GLY A 33 -6.62 9.45 -6.43
C GLY A 33 -8.04 9.78 -6.93
N GLY A 34 -9.07 9.17 -6.36
CA GLY A 34 -10.47 9.39 -6.75
C GLY A 34 -10.89 8.74 -8.07
N ASN A 35 -10.04 7.92 -8.68
CA ASN A 35 -10.44 7.11 -9.82
C ASN A 35 -11.44 6.02 -9.37
N GLY A 36 -12.50 5.82 -10.16
CA GLY A 36 -13.51 4.79 -9.86
C GLY A 36 -14.56 5.18 -8.81
N VAL A 37 -14.69 6.47 -8.45
CA VAL A 37 -15.70 6.95 -7.47
C VAL A 37 -17.12 6.49 -7.83
N LYS A 38 -17.51 6.56 -9.10
CA LYS A 38 -18.84 6.08 -9.53
C LYS A 38 -19.04 4.59 -9.21
N THR A 39 -18.01 3.77 -9.44
CA THR A 39 -18.06 2.34 -9.12
C THR A 39 -18.18 2.12 -7.62
N ALA A 40 -17.44 2.89 -6.82
CA ALA A 40 -17.49 2.79 -5.36
C ALA A 40 -18.84 3.22 -4.78
N GLN A 41 -19.44 4.29 -5.32
CA GLN A 41 -20.80 4.71 -4.96
C GLN A 41 -21.85 3.64 -5.28
N ILE A 42 -21.71 2.95 -6.42
CA ILE A 42 -22.57 1.82 -6.77
C ILE A 42 -22.34 0.67 -5.78
N MET A 43 -21.10 0.35 -5.44
CA MET A 43 -20.81 -0.74 -4.49
C MET A 43 -21.34 -0.45 -3.09
N GLU A 44 -21.23 0.79 -2.63
CA GLU A 44 -21.81 1.22 -1.36
C GLU A 44 -23.34 1.13 -1.38
N LYS A 45 -23.98 1.55 -2.47
CA LYS A 45 -25.45 1.53 -2.62
C LYS A 45 -26.02 0.12 -2.73
N GLU A 46 -25.41 -0.74 -3.55
CA GLU A 46 -25.96 -2.05 -3.92
C GLU A 46 -25.50 -3.17 -2.97
N PHE A 47 -24.31 -3.05 -2.38
CA PHE A 47 -23.71 -4.09 -1.54
C PHE A 47 -23.38 -3.63 -0.12
N ALA A 48 -23.69 -2.37 0.24
CA ALA A 48 -23.35 -1.77 1.54
C ALA A 48 -21.84 -1.80 1.86
N THR A 49 -20.98 -1.89 0.84
CA THR A 49 -19.53 -1.90 1.01
C THR A 49 -19.00 -0.47 1.09
N PRO A 50 -18.46 -0.02 2.24
CA PRO A 50 -17.94 1.34 2.37
C PRO A 50 -16.69 1.54 1.52
N TYR A 51 -16.34 2.79 1.24
CA TYR A 51 -15.12 3.14 0.54
C TYR A 51 -14.38 4.34 1.13
N ILE A 52 -13.07 4.36 0.93
CA ILE A 52 -12.22 5.52 1.24
C ILE A 52 -11.43 5.94 0.01
N ILE A 53 -11.14 7.23 -0.10
CA ILE A 53 -10.28 7.79 -1.14
C ILE A 53 -8.95 8.14 -0.50
N LEU A 54 -7.88 7.59 -1.04
CA LEU A 54 -6.51 7.84 -0.60
C LEU A 54 -5.67 8.34 -1.78
N ASP A 55 -4.65 9.14 -1.47
CA ASP A 55 -3.64 9.50 -2.45
C ASP A 55 -2.80 8.29 -2.83
N TYR A 56 -2.13 8.38 -3.98
CA TYR A 56 -1.23 7.33 -4.43
C TYR A 56 -0.05 7.19 -3.46
N PRO A 57 0.28 5.96 -3.00
CA PRO A 57 1.32 5.70 -2.01
C PRO A 57 2.74 5.76 -2.58
N TYR A 58 3.08 6.81 -3.33
CA TYR A 58 4.38 6.92 -3.98
C TYR A 58 5.46 7.36 -3.00
N GLY A 59 6.47 6.51 -2.84
CA GLY A 59 7.55 6.74 -1.89
C GLY A 59 7.26 6.11 -0.52
N LEU A 60 8.30 5.99 0.29
CA LEU A 60 8.24 5.24 1.54
C LEU A 60 7.30 5.88 2.56
N ASN A 61 7.35 7.20 2.72
CA ASN A 61 6.54 7.90 3.71
C ASN A 61 5.05 7.81 3.35
N GLN A 62 4.70 8.07 2.09
CA GLN A 62 3.34 7.95 1.59
C GLN A 62 2.83 6.50 1.63
N SER A 63 3.71 5.51 1.38
CA SER A 63 3.37 4.10 1.54
C SER A 63 3.06 3.73 3.01
N VAL A 64 3.82 4.27 3.96
CA VAL A 64 3.55 4.07 5.39
C VAL A 64 2.24 4.73 5.81
N GLU A 65 2.03 5.99 5.44
CA GLU A 65 0.79 6.71 5.73
C GLU A 65 -0.44 6.02 5.12
N PHE A 66 -0.33 5.54 3.88
CA PHE A 66 -1.36 4.75 3.22
C PHE A 66 -1.72 3.49 4.00
N LEU A 67 -0.70 2.75 4.46
CA LEU A 67 -0.88 1.53 5.25
C LEU A 67 -1.54 1.83 6.61
N GLU A 68 -1.10 2.90 7.29
CA GLU A 68 -1.66 3.35 8.56
C GLU A 68 -3.15 3.71 8.44
N LYS A 69 -3.52 4.47 7.39
CA LYS A 69 -4.92 4.83 7.12
C LYS A 69 -5.79 3.59 6.91
N ILE A 70 -5.36 2.65 6.08
CA ILE A 70 -6.12 1.42 5.83
C ILE A 70 -6.26 0.58 7.11
N CYS A 71 -5.18 0.42 7.86
CA CYS A 71 -5.22 -0.37 9.10
C CYS A 71 -6.18 0.27 10.11
N LYS A 72 -6.15 1.60 10.24
CA LYS A 72 -7.08 2.35 11.10
C LYS A 72 -8.54 2.10 10.73
N GLU A 73 -8.90 2.22 9.46
CA GLU A 73 -10.28 2.00 8.99
C GLU A 73 -10.74 0.55 9.20
N LEU A 74 -9.81 -0.41 9.10
CA LEU A 74 -10.10 -1.82 9.35
C LEU A 74 -10.00 -2.23 10.84
N GLY A 75 -9.73 -1.29 11.76
CA GLY A 75 -9.53 -1.57 13.18
C GLY A 75 -8.31 -2.45 13.47
N LYS A 76 -7.33 -2.47 12.57
CA LYS A 76 -6.09 -3.24 12.66
C LYS A 76 -4.92 -2.34 13.04
N LYS A 77 -3.86 -2.95 13.56
CA LYS A 77 -2.59 -2.26 13.83
C LYS A 77 -1.60 -2.51 12.71
N THR A 78 -0.83 -1.47 12.38
CA THR A 78 0.35 -1.60 11.54
C THR A 78 1.42 -2.41 12.27
N SER A 79 2.25 -3.13 11.50
CA SER A 79 3.41 -3.84 12.05
C SER A 79 4.60 -2.91 12.01
N ASP A 80 4.97 -2.35 13.16
CA ASP A 80 6.12 -1.43 13.29
C ASP A 80 7.41 -2.11 12.82
N LYS A 81 7.57 -3.39 13.17
CA LYS A 81 8.67 -4.24 12.71
C LYS A 81 8.75 -4.28 11.17
N PHE A 82 7.63 -4.49 10.49
CA PHE A 82 7.60 -4.51 9.02
C PHE A 82 7.98 -3.14 8.43
N ILE A 83 7.45 -2.06 9.01
CA ILE A 83 7.76 -0.69 8.56
C ILE A 83 9.25 -0.38 8.74
N GLU A 84 9.84 -0.75 9.88
CA GLU A 84 11.26 -0.56 10.16
C GLU A 84 12.17 -1.39 9.26
N GLU A 85 11.79 -2.64 8.98
CA GLU A 85 12.50 -3.50 8.03
C GLU A 85 12.51 -2.89 6.62
N GLU A 86 11.38 -2.40 6.13
CA GLU A 86 11.28 -1.76 4.81
C GLU A 86 12.03 -0.42 4.75
N LYS A 87 12.01 0.37 5.84
CA LYS A 87 12.85 1.57 5.98
C LYS A 87 14.33 1.24 5.91
N SER A 88 14.75 0.19 6.63
CA SER A 88 16.15 -0.23 6.71
C SER A 88 16.68 -0.77 5.39
N LYS A 89 15.90 -1.58 4.66
CA LYS A 89 16.27 -2.07 3.33
C LYS A 89 16.53 -0.92 2.35
N ARG A 90 15.66 0.09 2.31
CA ARG A 90 15.84 1.27 1.44
C ARG A 90 17.04 2.12 1.85
N CYS A 91 17.31 2.25 3.15
CA CYS A 91 18.51 2.92 3.64
C CYS A 91 19.78 2.17 3.19
N TYR A 92 19.78 0.84 3.31
CA TYR A 92 20.89 -0.01 2.89
C TYR A 92 21.12 0.03 1.38
N THR A 93 20.06 -0.02 0.56
CA THR A 93 20.18 0.13 -0.90
C THR A 93 20.73 1.51 -1.28
N LYS A 94 20.25 2.57 -0.62
CA LYS A 94 20.76 3.93 -0.85
C LYS A 94 22.22 4.05 -0.44
N PHE A 95 22.61 3.43 0.67
CA PHE A 95 24.00 3.38 1.14
C PHE A 95 24.91 2.64 0.15
N ILE A 96 24.53 1.44 -0.31
CA ILE A 96 25.27 0.71 -1.34
C ILE A 96 25.40 1.54 -2.62
N TYR A 97 24.32 2.19 -3.06
CA TYR A 97 24.36 3.01 -4.25
C TYR A 97 25.35 4.18 -4.09
N ILE A 98 25.32 4.87 -2.94
CA ILE A 98 26.28 5.94 -2.62
C ILE A 98 27.71 5.39 -2.59
N CYS A 99 27.98 4.25 -1.94
CA CYS A 99 29.31 3.63 -1.92
C CYS A 99 29.81 3.19 -3.32
N ARG A 100 28.89 2.88 -4.25
CA ARG A 100 29.25 2.54 -5.64
C ARG A 100 29.51 3.78 -6.50
N VAL A 101 28.78 4.87 -6.27
CA VAL A 101 28.93 6.14 -7.01
C VAL A 101 30.12 6.96 -6.48
N PHE A 102 30.39 6.87 -5.18
CA PHE A 102 31.53 7.47 -4.50
C PHE A 102 32.39 6.35 -3.88
N PRO A 103 33.19 5.63 -4.69
CA PRO A 103 34.23 4.79 -4.12
C PRO A 103 35.14 5.66 -3.26
N ALA A 104 35.43 5.21 -2.04
CA ALA A 104 36.27 5.95 -1.10
C ALA A 104 37.57 6.41 -1.80
N PRO A 105 38.06 7.64 -1.52
CA PRO A 105 39.41 8.01 -1.93
C PRO A 105 40.34 6.95 -1.36
N GLN A 106 41.15 6.33 -2.22
CA GLN A 106 42.24 5.47 -1.78
C GLN A 106 43.11 6.34 -0.87
N LEU A 107 43.01 6.15 0.45
CA LEU A 107 43.98 6.70 1.38
C LEU A 107 45.31 6.03 1.01
N GLN A 108 46.12 6.74 0.22
CA GLN A 108 47.54 6.46 0.12
C GLN A 108 48.15 6.91 1.46
N LEU A 109 48.37 5.93 2.34
CA LEU A 109 49.29 6.03 3.47
C LEU A 109 50.73 6.01 2.96
#